data_AF-A0A7J5ERK6-F1
#
_entry.id   AF-A0A7J5ERK6-F1
#
_cell.length_a   1.000
_cell.length_b   1.000
_cell.length_c   1.000
_cell.angle_alpha   90.00
_cell.angle_beta   90.00
_cell.angle_gamma   90.00
#
_symmetry.space_group_name_H-M   'P 1'
#
loop_
_entity.id
_entity.type
_entity.pdbx_description
1 polymer ?
#
loop_
_entity_poly.entity_id
_entity_poly.type
_entity_poly.pdbx_seq_one_letter_code
_entity_poly.pdbx_strand_id
1 'polypeptide(L)'
;MTRKLAIVGVVLALAGALVYWFGFRDPGGGGSKQPAAAPSGDDPWDKAAPAKKAGGGADDGEQAQGPKPRLSFEIDPDGNLLLEGSVLDEHDEPVAGAEVRISSSPPRTTKTETDGSFSFDKLLGRTYYVRARSGDKIGGSAAKVVAKGDPVVIRLREGNRLTVLVTDALTRKPIAGATVLRPDEEESDPGTKTGPDGKAVLRGLANDWVRITASAPGYGPKTESKGIGGSDKATS
;
A
#
# COMPACT_ATOMS: atom_id res chain seq x y z
N MET A 1 45.91 20.31 -0.63
CA MET A 1 46.92 19.26 -0.89
C MET A 1 46.55 18.08 -0.01
N THR A 2 46.33 16.83 -0.43
CA THR A 2 46.39 16.13 -1.72
C THR A 2 45.62 14.82 -1.52
N ARG A 3 44.91 14.39 -2.57
CA ARG A 3 44.11 13.16 -2.70
C ARG A 3 44.90 11.90 -2.38
N LYS A 4 44.23 10.85 -1.88
CA LYS A 4 44.51 9.46 -2.29
C LYS A 4 43.22 8.65 -2.43
N LEU A 5 42.90 8.35 -3.69
CA LEU A 5 42.05 7.23 -4.08
C LEU A 5 42.71 5.92 -3.65
N ALA A 6 41.91 4.92 -3.30
CA ALA A 6 42.32 3.53 -3.37
C ALA A 6 41.24 2.74 -4.12
N ILE A 7 41.54 2.46 -5.37
CA ILE A 7 40.91 1.42 -6.19
C ILE A 7 41.66 0.14 -5.84
N VAL A 8 40.97 -0.92 -5.42
CA VAL A 8 41.50 -2.29 -5.46
C VAL A 8 40.38 -3.21 -5.92
N GLY A 9 40.56 -3.78 -7.11
CA GLY A 9 39.79 -4.93 -7.58
C GLY A 9 40.42 -6.22 -7.05
N VAL A 10 39.57 -7.21 -6.77
CA VAL A 10 39.98 -8.63 -6.65
C VAL A 10 38.87 -9.48 -7.27
N VAL A 11 39.26 -10.25 -8.29
CA VAL A 11 38.51 -11.34 -8.90
C VAL A 11 39.24 -12.63 -8.49
N LEU A 12 38.53 -13.61 -7.91
CA LEU A 12 38.40 -15.00 -8.41
C LEU A 12 37.80 -15.94 -7.34
N ALA A 13 36.71 -16.58 -7.78
CA ALA A 13 36.25 -17.96 -7.58
C ALA A 13 36.69 -18.76 -6.34
N LEU A 14 35.74 -19.46 -5.71
CA LEU A 14 35.63 -20.92 -5.83
C LEU A 14 34.27 -21.46 -5.32
N ALA A 15 33.64 -22.28 -6.17
CA ALA A 15 32.78 -23.45 -5.97
C ALA A 15 32.01 -23.59 -4.63
N GLY A 16 30.70 -23.85 -4.61
CA GLY A 16 30.02 -24.85 -5.44
C GLY A 16 29.75 -26.11 -4.61
N ALA A 17 28.77 -26.07 -3.70
CA ALA A 17 28.19 -27.25 -3.07
C ALA A 17 26.96 -26.86 -2.22
N LEU A 18 25.83 -26.54 -2.86
CA LEU A 18 24.50 -26.61 -2.23
C LEU A 18 23.34 -26.64 -3.27
N VAL A 19 23.67 -26.93 -4.54
CA VAL A 19 22.70 -27.19 -5.63
C VAL A 19 22.48 -28.70 -5.82
N TYR A 20 23.18 -29.54 -5.05
CA TYR A 20 23.23 -30.98 -5.29
C TYR A 20 22.17 -31.82 -4.55
N TRP A 21 21.23 -31.22 -3.81
CA TRP A 21 20.28 -32.03 -3.02
C TRP A 21 18.80 -31.95 -3.42
N PHE A 22 18.43 -31.08 -4.38
CA PHE A 22 17.03 -30.97 -4.81
C PHE A 22 16.79 -31.04 -6.32
N GLY A 23 17.82 -31.35 -7.11
CA GLY A 23 17.69 -31.71 -8.52
C GLY A 23 18.04 -33.19 -8.71
N PHE A 24 17.04 -34.00 -9.07
CA PHE A 24 17.07 -35.33 -9.68
C PHE A 24 16.17 -36.36 -8.97
N ARG A 25 14.88 -36.29 -9.28
CA ARG A 25 14.04 -37.48 -9.41
C ARG A 25 13.04 -37.29 -10.55
N ASP A 26 13.53 -37.38 -11.77
CA ASP A 26 12.77 -37.79 -12.96
C ASP A 26 13.25 -39.21 -13.32
N PRO A 27 12.39 -40.13 -13.80
CA PRO A 27 12.10 -40.13 -15.24
C PRO A 27 10.73 -40.70 -15.69
N GLY A 28 10.31 -40.25 -16.87
CA GLY A 28 9.47 -41.01 -17.82
C GLY A 28 8.21 -40.26 -18.25
N GLY A 29 7.99 -39.89 -19.51
CA GLY A 29 8.71 -40.08 -20.75
C GLY A 29 7.80 -39.67 -21.93
N GLY A 30 8.38 -39.36 -23.09
CA GLY A 30 7.67 -39.44 -24.37
C GLY A 30 7.65 -38.19 -25.24
N GLY A 31 8.64 -38.07 -26.13
CA GLY A 31 8.39 -37.84 -27.56
C GLY A 31 8.04 -36.42 -28.03
N SER A 32 9.04 -35.73 -28.55
CA SER A 32 8.95 -34.54 -29.39
C SER A 32 8.17 -34.79 -30.70
N LYS A 33 7.23 -33.90 -31.04
CA LYS A 33 6.77 -33.70 -32.42
C LYS A 33 6.44 -32.22 -32.65
N GLN A 34 7.26 -31.58 -33.47
CA GLN A 34 7.06 -30.23 -33.99
C GLN A 34 5.95 -30.24 -35.05
N PRO A 35 5.05 -29.24 -35.07
CA PRO A 35 4.27 -28.93 -36.27
C PRO A 35 4.71 -27.60 -36.90
N ALA A 36 4.65 -27.59 -38.22
CA ALA A 36 5.04 -26.52 -39.13
C ALA A 36 4.07 -25.31 -39.12
N ALA A 37 4.57 -24.17 -39.63
CA ALA A 37 3.77 -23.03 -40.11
C ALA A 37 2.96 -23.44 -41.37
N ALA A 38 1.86 -22.82 -41.83
CA ALA A 38 1.04 -21.62 -41.55
C ALA A 38 -0.44 -21.97 -41.99
N PRO A 39 -1.51 -21.12 -42.01
CA PRO A 39 -1.57 -19.75 -42.58
C PRO A 39 -2.49 -18.74 -41.86
N SER A 40 -2.41 -17.49 -42.29
CA SER A 40 -3.36 -16.40 -42.05
C SER A 40 -4.74 -16.68 -42.69
N GLY A 41 -5.83 -16.47 -41.96
CA GLY A 41 -7.19 -16.52 -42.50
C GLY A 41 -8.29 -16.30 -41.45
N ASP A 42 -8.94 -15.15 -41.57
CA ASP A 42 -10.34 -14.80 -41.29
C ASP A 42 -10.94 -14.98 -39.88
N ASP A 43 -11.23 -13.85 -39.25
CA ASP A 43 -11.98 -13.70 -38.00
C ASP A 43 -13.45 -14.16 -38.16
N PRO A 44 -14.00 -14.95 -37.21
CA PRO A 44 -15.30 -15.61 -37.35
C PRO A 44 -16.52 -14.71 -37.07
N TRP A 45 -16.37 -13.39 -36.99
CA TRP A 45 -17.46 -12.45 -36.67
C TRP A 45 -18.22 -11.90 -37.88
N ASP A 46 -17.81 -12.22 -39.12
CA ASP A 46 -18.39 -11.64 -40.34
C ASP A 46 -19.62 -12.38 -40.91
N LYS A 47 -20.27 -13.27 -40.14
CA LYS A 47 -21.49 -13.97 -40.62
C LYS A 47 -22.63 -13.98 -39.60
N ALA A 48 -23.23 -12.82 -39.39
CA ALA A 48 -24.62 -12.72 -38.90
C ALA A 48 -25.43 -11.76 -39.79
N ALA A 49 -26.34 -12.34 -40.57
CA ALA A 49 -27.29 -11.65 -41.45
C ALA A 49 -28.30 -10.79 -40.65
N PRO A 50 -28.90 -9.74 -41.25
CA PRO A 50 -29.60 -8.68 -40.53
C PRO A 50 -30.96 -9.11 -39.95
N ALA A 51 -31.30 -8.53 -38.79
CA ALA A 51 -32.53 -8.78 -38.05
C ALA A 51 -33.79 -8.30 -38.83
N LYS A 52 -34.76 -9.19 -38.99
CA LYS A 52 -36.11 -8.85 -39.48
C LYS A 52 -36.89 -8.09 -38.41
N LYS A 53 -37.51 -6.98 -38.78
CA LYS A 53 -38.57 -6.32 -37.99
C LYS A 53 -39.94 -6.94 -38.28
N ALA A 54 -40.63 -7.34 -37.22
CA ALA A 54 -42.08 -7.44 -37.02
C ALA A 54 -42.23 -7.66 -35.51
N GLY A 55 -43.11 -7.08 -34.71
CA GLY A 55 -44.44 -6.49 -34.86
C GLY A 55 -45.05 -6.65 -33.45
N GLY A 56 -45.82 -5.69 -32.97
CA GLY A 56 -46.14 -5.51 -31.54
C GLY A 56 -46.95 -6.61 -30.85
N GLY A 57 -46.90 -6.55 -29.52
CA GLY A 57 -47.76 -7.28 -28.60
C GLY A 57 -47.40 -6.87 -27.17
N ALA A 58 -48.31 -6.17 -26.51
CA ALA A 58 -48.19 -5.75 -25.12
C ALA A 58 -48.26 -6.97 -24.18
N ASP A 59 -47.36 -7.03 -23.21
CA ASP A 59 -47.60 -7.73 -21.95
C ASP A 59 -46.75 -7.11 -20.85
N ASP A 60 -47.30 -7.09 -19.65
CA ASP A 60 -47.06 -6.10 -18.62
C ASP A 60 -45.67 -6.17 -17.97
N GLY A 61 -45.06 -4.99 -17.83
CA GLY A 61 -43.72 -4.80 -17.30
C GLY A 61 -43.63 -5.00 -15.80
N GLU A 62 -43.44 -6.24 -15.36
CA GLU A 62 -42.83 -6.52 -14.06
C GLU A 62 -41.31 -6.52 -14.25
N GLN A 63 -40.71 -5.33 -14.18
CA GLN A 63 -39.25 -5.21 -14.09
C GLN A 63 -38.82 -5.92 -12.81
N ALA A 64 -38.26 -7.13 -12.95
CA ALA A 64 -37.47 -7.77 -11.93
C ALA A 64 -36.26 -6.88 -11.63
N GLN A 65 -36.45 -5.89 -10.75
CA GLN A 65 -35.37 -5.20 -10.07
C GLN A 65 -34.71 -6.26 -9.19
N GLY A 66 -33.72 -6.95 -9.76
CA GLY A 66 -32.78 -7.75 -8.97
C GLY A 66 -32.31 -6.91 -7.78
N PRO A 67 -32.07 -7.54 -6.62
CA PRO A 67 -31.76 -6.82 -5.39
C PRO A 67 -30.66 -5.81 -5.68
N LYS A 68 -30.99 -4.52 -5.58
CA LYS A 68 -30.02 -3.44 -5.70
C LYS A 68 -28.87 -3.80 -4.76
N PRO A 69 -27.61 -3.83 -5.22
CA PRO A 69 -26.49 -4.12 -4.32
C PRO A 69 -26.58 -3.10 -3.18
N ARG A 70 -26.93 -3.58 -2.00
CA ARG A 70 -26.80 -2.78 -0.79
C ARG A 70 -25.30 -2.69 -0.59
N LEU A 71 -24.75 -1.49 -0.80
CA LEU A 71 -23.45 -1.15 -0.22
C LEU A 71 -23.61 -1.28 1.29
N SER A 72 -23.44 -2.48 1.83
CA SER A 72 -23.13 -2.66 3.23
C SER A 72 -21.71 -2.12 3.37
N PHE A 73 -21.60 -0.83 3.67
CA PHE A 73 -20.39 -0.32 4.28
C PHE A 73 -20.17 -1.22 5.49
N GLU A 74 -19.14 -2.04 5.45
CA GLU A 74 -18.79 -3.00 6.47
C GLU A 74 -18.28 -2.21 7.67
N ILE A 75 -19.21 -1.55 8.37
CA ILE A 75 -18.98 -0.82 9.60
C ILE A 75 -18.95 -1.88 10.70
N ASP A 76 -17.89 -1.89 11.49
CA ASP A 76 -17.79 -2.74 12.66
C ASP A 76 -18.89 -2.33 13.65
N PRO A 77 -19.77 -3.26 14.07
CA PRO A 77 -20.64 -2.98 15.19
C PRO A 77 -19.84 -2.77 16.47
N ASP A 78 -20.41 -2.02 17.41
CA ASP A 78 -19.85 -1.85 18.75
C ASP A 78 -19.65 -3.24 19.40
N GLY A 79 -18.40 -3.57 19.70
CA GLY A 79 -18.06 -4.73 20.51
C GLY A 79 -18.04 -4.41 22.01
N ASN A 80 -17.63 -5.39 22.82
CA ASN A 80 -17.55 -5.23 24.28
C ASN A 80 -16.11 -5.32 24.81
N LEU A 81 -15.11 -5.27 23.93
CA LEU A 81 -13.71 -5.39 24.31
C LEU A 81 -13.00 -4.03 24.26
N LEU A 82 -11.94 -3.96 25.05
CA LEU A 82 -11.03 -2.83 25.18
C LEU A 82 -9.66 -3.26 24.69
N LEU A 83 -8.95 -2.36 24.03
CA LEU A 83 -7.52 -2.45 23.78
C LEU A 83 -6.85 -1.31 24.52
N GLU A 84 -5.89 -1.65 25.37
CA GLU A 84 -5.05 -0.69 26.07
C GLU A 84 -3.61 -0.83 25.57
N GLY A 85 -2.86 0.26 25.67
CA GLY A 85 -1.46 0.24 25.30
C GLY A 85 -0.70 1.47 25.75
N SER A 86 0.59 1.47 25.44
CA SER A 86 1.49 2.59 25.65
C SER A 86 2.34 2.84 24.41
N VAL A 87 2.68 4.10 24.19
CA VAL A 87 3.62 4.53 23.17
C VAL A 87 4.90 5.01 23.83
N LEU A 88 6.00 4.37 23.46
CA LEU A 88 7.34 4.66 23.95
C LEU A 88 8.24 5.14 22.81
N ASP A 89 9.33 5.82 23.13
CA ASP A 89 10.33 6.26 22.15
C ASP A 89 11.46 5.21 21.95
N GLU A 90 12.64 5.65 21.50
CA GLU A 90 13.82 4.79 21.32
C GLU A 90 14.55 4.46 22.61
N HIS A 91 14.34 5.25 23.66
CA HIS A 91 14.93 5.11 24.99
C HIS A 91 13.96 4.48 26.00
N ASP A 92 12.85 3.93 25.52
CA ASP A 92 11.74 3.41 26.32
C ASP A 92 11.06 4.49 27.21
N GLU A 93 11.12 5.76 26.80
CA GLU A 93 10.41 6.86 27.48
C GLU A 93 8.99 7.04 26.92
N PRO A 94 7.99 7.36 27.76
CA PRO A 94 6.61 7.56 27.30
C PRO A 94 6.47 8.79 26.41
N VAL A 95 5.68 8.65 25.33
CA VAL A 95 5.43 9.73 24.38
C VAL A 95 4.00 10.24 24.54
N ALA A 96 3.86 11.44 25.09
CA ALA A 96 2.58 12.13 25.21
C ALA A 96 2.12 12.78 23.90
N GLY A 97 0.80 12.81 23.67
CA GLY A 97 0.19 13.46 22.51
C GLY A 97 0.49 12.79 21.15
N ALA A 98 1.05 11.58 21.16
CA ALA A 98 1.21 10.77 19.95
C ALA A 98 -0.17 10.38 19.42
N GLU A 99 -0.38 10.53 18.12
CA GLU A 99 -1.62 10.10 17.48
C GLU A 99 -1.55 8.60 17.24
N VAL A 100 -2.53 7.88 17.77
CA VAL A 100 -2.66 6.43 17.62
C VAL A 100 -3.89 6.14 16.78
N ARG A 101 -3.74 5.29 15.76
CA ARG A 101 -4.80 4.87 14.86
C ARG A 101 -4.96 3.37 14.89
N ILE A 102 -6.20 2.91 14.90
CA ILE A 102 -6.57 1.50 14.85
C ILE A 102 -7.29 1.17 13.55
N SER A 103 -6.99 0.00 12.97
CA SER A 103 -7.58 -0.49 11.72
C SER A 103 -9.02 -1.03 11.90
N SER A 104 -9.85 -0.36 12.69
CA SER A 104 -11.30 -0.61 12.72
C SER A 104 -11.97 -0.08 11.46
N SER A 105 -13.25 -0.39 11.28
CA SER A 105 -14.10 0.15 10.24
C SER A 105 -15.29 0.88 10.88
N PRO A 106 -15.40 2.22 10.76
CA PRO A 106 -14.39 3.11 10.21
C PRO A 106 -13.10 3.12 11.05
N PRO A 107 -11.96 3.53 10.48
CA PRO A 107 -10.74 3.74 11.23
C PRO A 107 -10.97 4.75 12.36
N ARG A 108 -10.44 4.47 13.55
CA ARG A 108 -10.53 5.37 14.70
C ARG A 108 -9.15 5.86 15.11
N THR A 109 -9.10 7.07 15.64
CA THR A 109 -7.88 7.69 16.17
C THR A 109 -8.08 8.12 17.62
N THR A 110 -6.99 8.16 18.37
CA THR A 110 -6.91 8.75 19.72
C THR A 110 -5.54 9.37 19.90
N LYS A 111 -5.34 10.16 20.96
CA LYS A 111 -4.01 10.66 21.35
C LYS A 111 -3.56 10.02 22.64
N THR A 112 -2.26 9.84 22.80
CA THR A 112 -1.70 9.33 24.06
C THR A 112 -1.75 10.39 25.16
N GLU A 113 -1.98 9.93 26.38
CA GLU A 113 -1.93 10.73 27.60
C GLU A 113 -0.49 11.08 27.99
N THR A 114 -0.31 11.84 29.08
CA THR A 114 1.01 12.31 29.55
C THR A 114 1.98 11.18 29.90
N ASP A 115 1.46 10.02 30.29
CA ASP A 115 2.24 8.80 30.59
C ASP A 115 2.43 7.90 29.36
N GLY A 116 2.06 8.37 28.17
CA GLY A 116 2.14 7.63 26.92
C GLY A 116 1.05 6.57 26.75
N SER A 117 0.10 6.44 27.67
CA SER A 117 -0.98 5.46 27.58
C SER A 117 -2.04 5.86 26.55
N PHE A 118 -2.73 4.86 26.00
CA PHE A 118 -3.91 5.04 25.15
C PHE A 118 -4.87 3.87 25.30
N SER A 119 -6.13 4.09 24.88
CA SER A 119 -7.14 3.03 24.86
C SER A 119 -8.12 3.17 23.71
N PHE A 120 -8.62 2.04 23.21
CA PHE A 120 -9.75 1.95 22.30
C PHE A 120 -10.79 0.98 22.86
N ASP A 121 -11.99 1.49 23.13
CA ASP A 121 -13.11 0.69 23.60
C ASP A 121 -13.96 0.16 22.43
N LYS A 122 -15.00 -0.60 22.77
CA LYS A 122 -16.04 -1.07 21.84
C LYS A 122 -15.50 -1.90 20.67
N LEU A 123 -14.45 -2.68 20.92
CA LEU A 123 -13.81 -3.49 19.90
C LEU A 123 -14.42 -4.90 19.84
N LEU A 124 -14.49 -5.43 18.62
CA LEU A 124 -14.74 -6.84 18.36
C LEU A 124 -13.50 -7.68 18.65
N GLY A 125 -13.69 -8.94 19.00
CA GLY A 125 -12.60 -9.88 19.24
C GLY A 125 -11.93 -10.32 17.94
N ARG A 126 -10.92 -9.56 17.49
CA ARG A 126 -10.09 -9.87 16.32
C ARG A 126 -8.72 -9.20 16.41
N THR A 127 -7.85 -9.48 15.44
CA THR A 127 -6.58 -8.76 15.32
C THR A 127 -6.81 -7.42 14.65
N TYR A 128 -6.34 -6.34 15.27
CA TYR A 128 -6.24 -5.01 14.67
C TYR A 128 -4.78 -4.65 14.45
N TYR A 129 -4.53 -3.80 13.47
CA TYR A 129 -3.27 -3.09 13.36
C TYR A 129 -3.40 -1.74 14.05
N VAL A 130 -2.48 -1.47 14.97
CA VAL A 130 -2.40 -0.20 15.69
C VAL A 130 -1.11 0.49 15.27
N ARG A 131 -1.21 1.76 14.87
CA ARG A 131 -0.08 2.58 14.43
C ARG A 131 -0.06 3.86 15.25
N ALA A 132 1.11 4.25 15.74
CA ALA A 132 1.31 5.50 16.44
C ALA A 132 2.25 6.42 15.66
N ARG A 133 2.02 7.73 15.75
CA ARG A 133 2.82 8.78 15.13
C ARG A 133 3.02 9.94 16.09
N SER A 134 4.25 10.48 16.13
CA SER A 134 4.56 11.75 16.78
C SER A 134 5.56 12.51 15.93
N GLY A 135 5.10 13.57 15.26
CA GLY A 135 5.91 14.30 14.28
C GLY A 135 6.36 13.40 13.11
N ASP A 136 7.67 13.25 12.93
CA ASP A 136 8.30 12.37 11.92
C ASP A 136 8.52 10.94 12.44
N LYS A 137 8.29 10.68 13.73
CA LYS A 137 8.46 9.36 14.34
C LYS A 137 7.19 8.53 14.21
N ILE A 138 7.37 7.24 13.92
CA ILE A 138 6.28 6.30 13.70
C ILE A 138 6.58 4.95 14.33
N GLY A 139 5.53 4.21 14.66
CA GLY A 139 5.61 2.83 15.15
C GLY A 139 4.30 2.12 14.89
N GLY A 140 4.31 0.78 14.90
CA GLY A 140 3.08 0.01 14.76
C GLY A 140 3.24 -1.41 15.27
N SER A 141 2.11 -2.00 15.64
CA SER A 141 2.03 -3.37 16.11
C SER A 141 0.68 -4.00 15.74
N ALA A 142 0.67 -5.30 15.53
CA ALA A 142 -0.56 -6.07 15.42
C ALA A 142 -1.01 -6.48 16.83
N ALA A 143 -2.27 -6.21 17.16
CA ALA A 143 -2.82 -6.43 18.48
C ALA A 143 -4.05 -7.33 18.38
N LYS A 144 -3.99 -8.49 19.05
CA LYS A 144 -5.13 -9.40 19.16
C LYS A 144 -6.02 -8.95 20.31
N VAL A 145 -7.21 -8.47 20.00
CA VAL A 145 -8.17 -8.00 21.01
C VAL A 145 -8.98 -9.18 21.52
N VAL A 146 -8.85 -9.46 22.81
CA VAL A 146 -9.56 -10.51 23.55
C VAL A 146 -9.85 -10.00 24.97
N ALA A 147 -10.79 -10.63 25.69
CA ALA A 147 -11.24 -10.17 27.01
C ALA A 147 -10.13 -10.05 28.08
N LYS A 148 -9.01 -10.76 27.92
CA LYS A 148 -7.83 -10.67 28.79
C LYS A 148 -6.58 -10.60 27.91
N GLY A 149 -6.52 -9.60 27.03
CA GLY A 149 -5.38 -9.35 26.16
C GLY A 149 -4.25 -8.66 26.91
N ASP A 150 -3.01 -8.91 26.48
CA ASP A 150 -1.86 -8.15 26.97
C ASP A 150 -1.91 -6.71 26.42
N PRO A 151 -1.46 -5.72 27.20
CA PRO A 151 -1.34 -4.35 26.71
C PRO A 151 -0.40 -4.26 25.50
N VAL A 152 -0.76 -3.40 24.55
CA VAL A 152 0.05 -3.17 23.35
C VAL A 152 1.13 -2.14 23.65
N VAL A 153 2.39 -2.48 23.43
CA VAL A 153 3.49 -1.52 23.48
C VAL A 153 3.91 -1.16 22.06
N ILE A 154 3.83 0.13 21.71
CA ILE A 154 4.28 0.65 20.43
C ILE A 154 5.53 1.48 20.66
N ARG A 155 6.63 1.11 20.00
CA ARG A 155 7.88 1.85 20.03
C ARG A 155 8.00 2.73 18.78
N LEU A 156 8.12 4.03 18.97
CA LEU A 156 8.34 4.98 17.90
C LEU A 156 9.80 4.95 17.45
N ARG A 157 10.01 5.03 16.14
CA ARG A 157 11.31 5.16 15.49
C ARG A 157 11.25 6.27 14.46
N GLU A 158 12.40 6.83 14.10
CA GLU A 158 12.48 7.77 12.99
C GLU A 158 11.94 7.12 11.71
N GLY A 159 10.91 7.74 11.11
CA GLY A 159 10.38 7.23 9.85
C GLY A 159 11.21 7.68 8.66
N ASN A 160 11.07 6.96 7.56
CA ASN A 160 11.78 7.28 6.32
C ASN A 160 11.28 8.58 5.71
N ARG A 161 12.11 9.12 4.82
CA ARG A 161 11.81 10.29 4.00
C ARG A 161 11.72 9.87 2.54
N LEU A 162 10.73 10.39 1.83
CA LEU A 162 10.59 10.20 0.40
C LEU A 162 10.48 11.54 -0.30
N THR A 163 11.35 11.76 -1.28
CA THR A 163 11.24 12.92 -2.17
C THR A 163 10.39 12.56 -3.37
N VAL A 164 9.30 13.31 -3.57
CA VAL A 164 8.37 13.16 -4.69
C VAL A 164 8.64 14.29 -5.67
N LEU A 165 8.85 13.96 -6.94
CA LEU A 165 8.98 14.94 -8.03
C LEU A 165 7.69 14.91 -8.87
N VAL A 166 7.01 16.04 -8.97
CA VAL A 166 5.81 16.22 -9.77
C VAL A 166 6.15 17.01 -11.03
N THR A 167 5.89 16.41 -12.19
CA THR A 167 6.16 17.01 -13.50
C THR A 167 4.94 16.92 -14.40
N ASP A 168 4.81 17.89 -15.29
CA ASP A 168 3.87 17.85 -16.41
C ASP A 168 4.23 16.69 -17.34
N ALA A 169 3.22 15.89 -17.72
CA ALA A 169 3.44 14.66 -18.49
C ALA A 169 3.94 14.93 -19.92
N LEU A 170 3.55 16.06 -20.53
CA LEU A 170 3.89 16.41 -21.91
C LEU A 170 5.20 17.19 -21.97
N THR A 171 5.32 18.24 -21.17
CA THR A 171 6.45 19.17 -21.21
C THR A 171 7.63 18.73 -20.34
N ARG A 172 7.41 17.75 -19.44
CA ARG A 172 8.37 17.26 -18.43
C ARG A 172 8.86 18.34 -17.46
N LYS A 173 8.25 19.53 -17.47
CA LYS A 173 8.58 20.64 -16.56
C LYS A 173 8.04 20.36 -15.16
N PRO A 174 8.73 20.84 -14.10
CA PRO A 174 8.25 20.70 -12.73
C PRO A 174 6.96 21.48 -12.50
N ILE A 175 6.05 20.92 -11.69
CA ILE A 175 4.81 21.57 -11.28
C ILE A 175 4.96 22.04 -9.84
N ALA A 176 4.98 23.36 -9.64
CA ALA A 176 5.02 23.98 -8.31
C ALA A 176 3.61 24.06 -7.70
N GLY A 177 3.52 23.97 -6.38
CA GLY A 177 2.25 24.10 -5.64
C GLY A 177 1.30 22.91 -5.76
N ALA A 178 1.73 21.80 -6.37
CA ALA A 178 0.97 20.55 -6.39
C ALA A 178 0.88 19.98 -4.98
N THR A 179 -0.30 19.51 -4.58
CA THR A 179 -0.51 18.82 -3.30
C THR A 179 -0.16 17.35 -3.45
N VAL A 180 0.70 16.85 -2.57
CA VAL A 180 1.11 15.46 -2.49
C VAL A 180 0.66 14.91 -1.14
N LEU A 181 -0.23 13.92 -1.14
CA LEU A 181 -0.83 13.36 0.08
C LEU A 181 -0.76 11.83 0.11
N ARG A 182 -0.92 11.26 1.31
CA ARG A 182 -1.05 9.83 1.57
C ARG A 182 -2.51 9.52 1.89
N PRO A 183 -3.28 9.00 0.93
CA PRO A 183 -4.74 8.87 1.08
C PRO A 183 -5.15 7.87 2.16
N ASP A 184 -4.21 7.03 2.61
CA ASP A 184 -4.42 6.00 3.61
C ASP A 184 -4.03 6.42 5.03
N GLU A 185 -3.41 7.58 5.26
CA GLU A 185 -2.85 7.94 6.57
C GLU A 185 -3.80 8.71 7.48
N GLU A 186 -4.41 9.78 6.99
CA GLU A 186 -5.37 10.60 7.73
C GLU A 186 -6.43 11.12 6.75
N GLU A 187 -7.71 11.03 7.12
CA GLU A 187 -8.80 11.55 6.30
C GLU A 187 -8.72 13.08 6.12
N SER A 188 -7.96 13.74 7.01
CA SER A 188 -7.69 15.18 7.01
C SER A 188 -6.23 15.56 6.74
N ASP A 189 -5.34 14.66 6.27
CA ASP A 189 -3.95 15.02 5.91
C ASP A 189 -4.01 16.10 4.80
N PRO A 190 -3.61 17.36 5.08
CA PRO A 190 -3.64 18.42 4.06
C PRO A 190 -2.64 18.17 2.92
N GLY A 191 -1.78 17.17 3.08
CA GLY A 191 -0.67 16.88 2.19
C GLY A 191 0.44 17.92 2.29
N THR A 192 1.48 17.70 1.50
CA THR A 192 2.60 18.62 1.35
C THR A 192 2.58 19.25 -0.04
N LYS A 193 3.00 20.51 -0.16
CA LYS A 193 3.03 21.22 -1.45
C LYS A 193 4.40 21.11 -2.10
N THR A 194 4.42 20.96 -3.42
CA THR A 194 5.68 21.00 -4.18
C THR A 194 6.26 22.41 -4.25
N GLY A 195 7.58 22.52 -4.16
CA GLY A 195 8.33 23.75 -4.37
C GLY A 195 8.46 24.15 -5.86
N PRO A 196 9.18 25.24 -6.16
CA PRO A 196 9.42 25.69 -7.55
C PRO A 196 10.14 24.65 -8.43
N ASP A 197 10.89 23.73 -7.83
CA ASP A 197 11.55 22.61 -8.52
C ASP A 197 10.65 21.39 -8.69
N GLY A 198 9.36 21.50 -8.34
CA GLY A 198 8.37 20.43 -8.44
C GLY A 198 8.53 19.35 -7.38
N LYS A 199 9.37 19.55 -6.37
CA LYS A 199 9.63 18.54 -5.34
C LYS A 199 8.85 18.79 -4.07
N ALA A 200 8.44 17.69 -3.46
CA ALA A 200 7.85 17.62 -2.13
C ALA A 200 8.56 16.53 -1.31
N VAL A 201 8.65 16.69 0.01
CA VAL A 201 9.27 15.69 0.90
C VAL A 201 8.22 15.17 1.87
N LEU A 202 7.90 13.88 1.75
CA LEU A 202 7.11 13.13 2.71
C LEU A 202 8.02 12.58 3.81
N ARG A 203 7.54 12.59 5.05
CA ARG A 203 8.30 12.23 6.25
C ARG A 203 7.49 11.33 7.17
N GLY A 204 8.19 10.55 8.00
CA GLY A 204 7.53 9.60 8.89
C GLY A 204 6.88 8.45 8.12
N LEU A 205 7.64 7.85 7.19
CA LEU A 205 7.18 6.71 6.38
C LEU A 205 7.68 5.38 6.94
N ALA A 206 6.77 4.42 7.09
CA ALA A 206 7.11 3.06 7.52
C ALA A 206 7.91 2.33 6.43
N ASN A 207 8.63 1.27 6.82
CA ASN A 207 9.23 0.32 5.87
C ASN A 207 8.12 -0.58 5.29
N ASP A 208 7.33 -0.02 4.39
CA ASP A 208 6.18 -0.68 3.77
C ASP A 208 5.89 -0.04 2.40
N TRP A 209 4.88 -0.54 1.70
CA TRP A 209 4.31 0.12 0.53
C TRP A 209 3.52 1.36 0.96
N VAL A 210 3.86 2.51 0.40
CA VAL A 210 3.08 3.74 0.54
C VAL A 210 2.38 4.05 -0.77
N ARG A 211 1.11 4.45 -0.67
CA ARG A 211 0.34 5.02 -1.78
C ARG A 211 0.42 6.54 -1.68
N ILE A 212 0.67 7.20 -2.81
CA ILE A 212 0.85 8.65 -2.87
C ILE A 212 0.00 9.18 -3.99
N THR A 213 -0.75 10.24 -3.71
CA THR A 213 -1.54 10.96 -4.72
C THR A 213 -1.02 12.37 -4.85
N ALA A 214 -0.73 12.78 -6.08
CA ALA A 214 -0.40 14.16 -6.45
C ALA A 214 -1.58 14.79 -7.20
N SER A 215 -1.93 16.02 -6.83
CA SER A 215 -2.96 16.82 -7.50
C SER A 215 -2.51 18.27 -7.67
N ALA A 216 -2.93 18.90 -8.76
CA ALA A 216 -2.66 20.31 -9.01
C ALA A 216 -3.83 20.91 -9.82
N PRO A 217 -4.21 22.19 -9.60
CA PRO A 217 -5.23 22.84 -10.42
C PRO A 217 -4.89 22.77 -11.91
N GLY A 218 -5.86 22.38 -12.74
CA GLY A 218 -5.66 22.20 -14.18
C GLY A 218 -5.05 20.86 -14.60
N TYR A 219 -4.73 19.97 -13.65
CA TYR A 219 -4.19 18.63 -13.90
C TYR A 219 -5.13 17.54 -13.35
N GLY A 220 -5.15 16.38 -14.01
CA GLY A 220 -5.74 15.18 -13.42
C GLY A 220 -4.89 14.66 -12.25
N PRO A 221 -5.51 14.11 -11.19
CA PRO A 221 -4.75 13.52 -10.09
C PRO A 221 -4.01 12.27 -10.57
N LYS A 222 -2.83 12.02 -10.01
CA LYS A 222 -2.06 10.80 -10.26
C LYS A 222 -1.73 10.11 -8.96
N THR A 223 -2.00 8.81 -8.90
CA THR A 223 -1.66 7.96 -7.76
C THR A 223 -0.58 6.96 -8.14
N GLU A 224 0.40 6.81 -7.25
CA GLU A 224 1.52 5.88 -7.38
C GLU A 224 1.67 5.08 -6.08
N SER A 225 2.22 3.88 -6.17
CA SER A 225 2.58 3.07 -4.99
C SER A 225 4.07 2.75 -5.02
N LYS A 226 4.75 2.91 -3.89
CA LYS A 226 6.19 2.71 -3.78
C LYS A 226 6.53 1.98 -2.48
N GLY A 227 7.31 0.91 -2.59
CA GLY A 227 7.92 0.25 -1.42
C GLY A 227 8.99 1.14 -0.80
N ILE A 228 8.93 1.30 0.52
CA ILE A 228 9.88 2.05 1.34
C ILE A 228 10.69 1.05 2.17
N GLY A 229 12.01 1.26 2.27
CA GLY A 229 12.88 0.38 3.06
C GLY A 229 13.34 -0.90 2.36
N GLY A 230 13.02 -1.09 1.08
CA GLY A 230 13.68 -2.09 0.25
C GLY A 230 15.10 -1.66 -0.06
N SER A 231 16.09 -2.49 0.28
CA SER A 231 17.45 -2.31 -0.22
C SER A 231 17.40 -2.35 -1.75
N ASP A 232 17.69 -1.22 -2.40
CA ASP A 232 17.92 -1.18 -3.84
C ASP A 232 19.09 -2.12 -4.16
N LYS A 233 18.80 -3.38 -4.50
CA LYS A 233 19.71 -4.13 -5.36
C LYS A 233 19.60 -3.47 -6.71
N ALA A 234 20.47 -2.49 -6.94
CA ALA A 234 20.73 -1.94 -8.26
C ALA A 234 21.04 -3.11 -9.20
N THR A 235 20.09 -3.45 -10.06
CA THR A 235 20.38 -4.14 -11.31
C THR A 235 21.35 -3.24 -12.08
N SER A 236 22.64 -3.59 -11.98
CA SER A 236 23.68 -3.15 -12.92
C SER A 236 23.54 -3.91 -14.23
#